data_AF-A0A5F1W943-F1
#
_entry.id   AF-A0A5F1W943-F1
#
_cell.length_a   1.000
_cell.length_b   1.000
_cell.length_c   1.000
_cell.angle_alpha   90.00
_cell.angle_beta   90.00
_cell.angle_gamma   90.00
#
_symmetry.space_group_name_H-M   'P 1'
#
loop_
_entity.id
_entity.type
_entity.pdbx_description
1 polymer ?
#
loop_
_entity_poly.entity_id
_entity_poly.type
_entity_poly.pdbx_seq_one_letter_code
_entity_poly.pdbx_strand_id
1 'polypeptide(L)'
;MEKPFRKILVIKMRYHGDMLLTTPVISTLKQNYPDAKIDMLLYQDTIPILSENPEINALYGISNKGAGTFDKIKNALSLIKTLRANNYDLVINLTDQWMVALLVRCLPARMKISQLYAHRQHGIWKKSFTHLAPIHGIHIVERNLSVLEPLGITDFYTETTMSYADDCWKKMRQELDALGVKDHYVVIQPTARQLFKCWDNDKFSMVIDALQHRGYQVVLTCGPSADDLACVDEIARGCQTKPITGLAGKTRFPELGALIDHAVLFIGVDSAPGHIAAAVNTPVISLFGATDHVFWRPWTENIIQFWAGNYQKMPTRHELDRNKKYLSVIPAEDVIAATEKLLPEDAPSADRNAQL
;
A
#
# COMPACT_ATOMS: atom_id res chain seq x y z
N MET A 1 -15.84 -1.59 32.38
CA MET A 1 -16.30 -2.79 31.65
C MET A 1 -15.07 -3.60 31.28
N GLU A 2 -15.00 -4.87 31.67
CA GLU A 2 -13.92 -5.75 31.19
C GLU A 2 -13.99 -5.81 29.66
N LYS A 3 -12.93 -5.34 29.01
CA LYS A 3 -12.79 -5.42 27.55
C LYS A 3 -12.56 -6.89 27.19
N PRO A 4 -13.45 -7.53 26.40
CA PRO A 4 -13.52 -9.00 26.33
C PRO A 4 -12.43 -9.67 25.46
N PHE A 5 -11.62 -8.90 24.73
CA PHE A 5 -10.63 -9.45 23.80
C PHE A 5 -9.21 -9.06 24.21
N ARG A 6 -8.34 -10.07 24.39
CA ARG A 6 -6.92 -9.91 24.73
C ARG A 6 -5.99 -10.40 23.62
N LYS A 7 -6.44 -11.35 22.80
CA LYS A 7 -5.71 -11.83 21.61
C LYS A 7 -6.60 -11.82 20.39
N ILE A 8 -6.18 -11.08 19.37
CA ILE A 8 -6.94 -10.84 18.16
C ILE A 8 -6.11 -11.31 16.96
N LEU A 9 -6.71 -12.09 16.06
CA LEU A 9 -6.13 -12.42 14.78
C LEU A 9 -6.86 -11.66 13.67
N VAL A 10 -6.15 -10.84 12.91
CA VAL A 10 -6.66 -10.20 11.70
C VAL A 10 -6.09 -10.90 10.47
N ILE A 11 -6.94 -11.24 9.49
CA ILE A 11 -6.54 -12.02 8.30
C ILE A 11 -6.79 -11.18 7.06
N LYS A 12 -5.72 -10.90 6.29
CA LYS A 12 -5.80 -10.22 4.99
C LYS A 12 -4.84 -10.84 3.99
N MET A 13 -5.39 -11.47 2.95
CA MET A 13 -4.63 -12.18 1.91
C MET A 13 -4.70 -11.42 0.58
N ARG A 14 -3.94 -10.34 0.44
CA ARG A 14 -4.01 -9.44 -0.74
C ARG A 14 -2.65 -8.87 -1.14
N TYR A 15 -2.61 -7.92 -2.07
CA TYR A 15 -1.37 -7.31 -2.58
C TYR A 15 -0.77 -6.31 -1.57
N HIS A 16 0.46 -5.85 -1.84
CA HIS A 16 1.19 -4.95 -0.94
C HIS A 16 0.37 -3.71 -0.54
N GLY A 17 -0.11 -2.90 -1.49
CA GLY A 17 -0.85 -1.66 -1.21
C GLY A 17 -2.10 -1.87 -0.34
N ASP A 18 -2.83 -2.96 -0.58
CA ASP A 18 -4.03 -3.32 0.17
C ASP A 18 -3.76 -3.56 1.66
N MET A 19 -2.51 -3.86 2.07
CA MET A 19 -2.17 -4.08 3.48
C MET A 19 -2.20 -2.79 4.28
N LEU A 20 -1.71 -1.68 3.73
CA LEU A 20 -1.75 -0.38 4.43
C LEU A 20 -3.19 0.08 4.64
N LEU A 21 -4.08 -0.23 3.69
CA LEU A 21 -5.51 0.04 3.78
C LEU A 21 -6.24 -0.81 4.85
N THR A 22 -5.53 -1.71 5.53
CA THR A 22 -6.05 -2.44 6.71
C THR A 22 -5.61 -1.84 8.04
N THR A 23 -4.63 -0.93 8.05
CA THR A 23 -4.17 -0.28 9.29
C THR A 23 -5.27 0.45 10.05
N PRO A 24 -6.28 1.10 9.42
CA PRO A 24 -7.43 1.65 10.16
C PRO A 24 -8.18 0.61 11.02
N VAL A 25 -8.28 -0.64 10.57
CA VAL A 25 -8.88 -1.73 11.35
C VAL A 25 -8.01 -2.08 12.55
N ILE A 26 -6.69 -2.15 12.34
CA ILE A 26 -5.71 -2.47 13.38
C ILE A 26 -5.74 -1.37 14.46
N SER A 27 -5.64 -0.11 14.06
CA SER A 27 -5.64 1.03 14.98
C SER A 27 -6.98 1.18 15.71
N THR A 28 -8.11 0.97 15.02
CA THR A 28 -9.43 0.95 15.68
C THR A 28 -9.50 -0.14 16.75
N LEU A 29 -9.03 -1.36 16.44
CA LEU A 29 -8.98 -2.45 17.41
C LEU A 29 -8.03 -2.13 18.57
N LYS A 30 -6.87 -1.53 18.30
CA LYS A 30 -5.89 -1.18 19.34
C LYS A 30 -6.40 -0.09 20.27
N GLN A 31 -7.03 0.96 19.72
CA GLN A 31 -7.66 2.04 20.48
C GLN A 31 -8.78 1.50 21.39
N ASN A 32 -9.66 0.65 20.83
CA ASN A 32 -10.79 0.09 21.57
C ASN A 32 -10.38 -1.03 22.52
N TYR A 33 -9.27 -1.74 22.26
CA TYR A 33 -8.71 -2.81 23.08
C TYR A 33 -7.19 -2.60 23.32
N PRO A 34 -6.78 -1.62 24.16
CA PRO A 34 -5.38 -1.22 24.31
C PRO A 34 -4.43 -2.36 24.72
N ASP A 35 -4.91 -3.25 25.58
CA ASP A 35 -4.14 -4.38 26.08
C ASP A 35 -4.14 -5.59 25.13
N ALA A 36 -4.87 -5.53 24.01
CA ALA A 36 -4.94 -6.63 23.08
C ALA A 36 -3.63 -6.79 22.30
N LYS A 37 -3.21 -8.04 22.13
CA LYS A 37 -2.19 -8.45 21.17
C LYS A 37 -2.88 -8.72 19.84
N ILE A 38 -2.52 -7.93 18.82
CA ILE A 38 -3.07 -8.06 17.48
C ILE A 38 -2.06 -8.78 16.61
N ASP A 39 -2.40 -9.98 16.19
CA ASP A 39 -1.63 -10.77 15.25
C ASP A 39 -2.23 -10.65 13.86
N MET A 40 -1.39 -10.73 12.83
CA MET A 40 -1.78 -10.59 11.42
C MET A 40 -1.41 -11.84 10.63
N LEU A 41 -2.35 -12.38 9.85
CA LEU A 41 -2.11 -13.43 8.87
C LEU A 41 -2.24 -12.88 7.45
N LEU A 42 -1.18 -13.00 6.66
CA LEU A 42 -1.08 -12.42 5.31
C LEU A 42 -0.16 -13.24 4.39
N TYR A 43 0.05 -12.78 3.15
CA TYR A 43 1.00 -13.44 2.25
C TYR A 43 2.44 -13.13 2.66
N GLN A 44 3.34 -14.12 2.59
CA GLN A 44 4.73 -13.95 3.01
C GLN A 44 5.39 -12.73 2.36
N ASP A 45 5.17 -12.55 1.05
CA ASP A 45 5.75 -11.43 0.28
C ASP A 45 5.25 -10.06 0.77
N THR A 46 4.08 -9.97 1.43
CA THR A 46 3.52 -8.71 1.91
C THR A 46 3.85 -8.38 3.36
N ILE A 47 4.53 -9.26 4.12
CA ILE A 47 5.00 -8.98 5.49
C ILE A 47 5.75 -7.65 5.61
N PRO A 48 6.73 -7.33 4.73
CA PRO A 48 7.60 -6.18 4.97
C PRO A 48 6.89 -4.82 4.95
N ILE A 49 5.66 -4.74 4.45
CA ILE A 49 4.91 -3.47 4.44
C ILE A 49 4.31 -3.11 5.81
N LEU A 50 4.17 -4.09 6.71
CA LEU A 50 3.62 -3.92 8.06
C LEU A 50 4.63 -4.33 9.15
N SER A 51 5.88 -4.65 8.79
CA SER A 51 6.84 -5.26 9.73
C SER A 51 7.20 -4.36 10.90
N GLU A 52 7.19 -3.04 10.70
CA GLU A 52 7.55 -2.05 11.72
C GLU A 52 6.31 -1.40 12.35
N ASN A 53 5.10 -1.88 12.09
CA ASN A 53 3.89 -1.30 12.69
C ASN A 53 3.83 -1.64 14.20
N PRO A 54 3.83 -0.64 15.10
CA PRO A 54 3.93 -0.86 16.54
C PRO A 54 2.66 -1.45 17.18
N GLU A 55 1.54 -1.45 16.47
CA GLU A 55 0.26 -1.98 16.94
C GLU A 55 0.14 -3.50 16.71
N ILE A 56 1.01 -4.07 15.87
CA ILE A 56 1.03 -5.49 15.52
C ILE A 56 2.00 -6.24 16.44
N ASN A 57 1.51 -7.27 17.11
CA ASN A 57 2.31 -8.14 17.97
C ASN A 57 3.07 -9.22 17.18
N ALA A 58 2.46 -9.82 16.16
CA ALA A 58 3.10 -10.83 15.34
C ALA A 58 2.53 -10.90 13.91
N LEU A 59 3.40 -11.22 12.95
CA LEU A 59 3.08 -11.40 11.53
C LEU A 59 3.30 -12.86 11.12
N TYR A 60 2.26 -13.49 10.59
CA TYR A 60 2.32 -14.84 10.03
C TYR A 60 2.14 -14.79 8.52
N GLY A 61 3.08 -15.39 7.79
CA GLY A 61 3.06 -15.43 6.33
C GLY A 61 2.65 -16.79 5.77
N ILE A 62 1.84 -16.78 4.72
CA ILE A 62 1.60 -17.93 3.85
C ILE A 62 2.34 -17.71 2.53
N SER A 63 3.16 -18.68 2.13
CA SER A 63 3.77 -18.72 0.80
C SER A 63 2.97 -19.60 -0.14
N ASN A 64 2.70 -19.09 -1.35
CA ASN A 64 2.08 -19.84 -2.43
C ASN A 64 3.11 -20.42 -3.43
N LYS A 65 4.40 -20.07 -3.30
CA LYS A 65 5.44 -20.34 -4.31
C LYS A 65 6.32 -21.54 -3.94
N GLY A 66 6.71 -22.32 -4.94
CA GLY A 66 7.89 -23.21 -4.93
C GLY A 66 7.84 -24.47 -4.07
N ALA A 67 6.88 -24.63 -3.16
CA ALA A 67 6.80 -25.81 -2.31
C ALA A 67 6.08 -26.99 -3.00
N GLY A 68 6.63 -28.20 -2.89
CA GLY A 68 5.95 -29.44 -3.26
C GLY A 68 4.66 -29.63 -2.46
N THR A 69 3.73 -30.46 -2.95
CA THR A 69 2.41 -30.65 -2.31
C THR A 69 2.52 -31.06 -0.84
N PHE A 70 3.47 -31.95 -0.51
CA PHE A 70 3.72 -32.38 0.86
C PHE A 70 4.20 -31.23 1.77
N ASP A 71 5.14 -30.42 1.29
CA ASP A 71 5.65 -29.27 2.06
C ASP A 71 4.57 -28.22 2.27
N LYS A 72 3.69 -27.99 1.28
CA LYS A 72 2.53 -27.11 1.44
C LYS A 72 1.60 -27.58 2.55
N ILE A 73 1.30 -28.88 2.60
CA ILE A 73 0.45 -29.45 3.65
C ILE A 73 1.13 -29.35 5.01
N LYS A 74 2.42 -29.69 5.10
CA LYS A 74 3.20 -29.59 6.35
C LYS A 74 3.26 -28.15 6.86
N ASN A 75 3.51 -27.18 5.97
CA ASN A 75 3.52 -25.75 6.30
C ASN A 75 2.14 -25.27 6.76
N ALA A 76 1.07 -25.69 6.08
CA ALA A 76 -0.29 -25.36 6.49
C ALA A 76 -0.65 -25.94 7.86
N LEU A 77 -0.29 -27.21 8.13
CA LEU A 77 -0.51 -27.84 9.43
C LEU A 77 0.30 -27.17 10.54
N SER A 78 1.56 -26.83 10.26
CA SER A 78 2.42 -26.09 11.18
C SER A 78 1.84 -24.71 11.51
N LEU A 79 1.37 -23.99 10.50
CA LEU A 79 0.71 -22.69 10.67
C LEU A 79 -0.56 -22.82 11.50
N ILE A 80 -1.43 -23.80 11.19
CA ILE A 80 -2.65 -24.05 11.98
C ILE A 80 -2.29 -24.37 13.43
N LYS A 81 -1.28 -25.22 13.67
CA LYS A 81 -0.81 -25.54 15.03
C LYS A 81 -0.35 -24.30 15.78
N THR A 82 0.43 -23.44 15.12
CA THR A 82 0.93 -22.17 15.67
C THR A 82 -0.22 -21.24 16.02
N LEU A 83 -1.14 -20.98 15.07
CA LEU A 83 -2.29 -20.11 15.29
C LEU A 83 -3.24 -20.66 16.36
N ARG A 84 -3.42 -21.97 16.46
CA ARG A 84 -4.24 -22.59 17.51
C ARG A 84 -3.61 -22.43 18.90
N ALA A 85 -2.28 -22.53 19.00
CA ALA A 85 -1.57 -22.37 20.28
C ALA A 85 -1.70 -20.94 20.85
N ASN A 86 -1.96 -19.94 20.00
CA ASN A 86 -2.16 -18.57 20.46
C ASN A 86 -3.47 -18.38 21.24
N ASN A 87 -4.49 -19.24 21.08
CA ASN A 87 -5.79 -19.13 21.74
C ASN A 87 -6.41 -17.73 21.56
N TYR A 88 -6.75 -17.38 20.33
CA TYR A 88 -7.35 -16.08 20.01
C TYR A 88 -8.77 -15.96 20.59
N ASP A 89 -9.12 -14.79 21.11
CA ASP A 89 -10.48 -14.48 21.56
C ASP A 89 -11.36 -14.03 20.38
N LEU A 90 -10.74 -13.31 19.44
CA LEU A 90 -11.37 -12.70 18.28
C LEU A 90 -10.57 -13.01 17.01
N VAL A 91 -11.28 -13.39 15.95
CA VAL A 91 -10.73 -13.52 14.59
C VAL A 91 -11.50 -12.59 13.66
N ILE A 92 -10.79 -11.68 12.99
CA ILE A 92 -11.33 -10.77 11.98
C ILE A 92 -10.80 -11.19 10.60
N ASN A 93 -11.71 -11.56 9.69
CA ASN A 93 -11.38 -11.95 8.34
C ASN A 93 -11.78 -10.88 7.32
N LEU A 94 -10.77 -10.34 6.61
CA LEU A 94 -10.91 -9.29 5.58
C LEU A 94 -10.66 -9.81 4.16
N THR A 95 -10.72 -11.13 3.95
CA THR A 95 -10.55 -11.77 2.64
C THR A 95 -11.67 -12.75 2.32
N ASP A 96 -11.97 -12.88 1.03
CA ASP A 96 -12.97 -13.78 0.49
C ASP A 96 -12.39 -15.13 0.04
N GLN A 97 -11.15 -15.48 0.41
CA GLN A 97 -10.52 -16.73 -0.02
C GLN A 97 -11.05 -17.96 0.71
N TRP A 98 -11.56 -18.94 -0.03
CA TRP A 98 -12.23 -20.12 0.54
C TRP A 98 -11.36 -20.93 1.53
N MET A 99 -10.04 -20.97 1.32
CA MET A 99 -9.10 -21.68 2.20
C MET A 99 -9.08 -21.09 3.62
N VAL A 100 -9.34 -19.79 3.75
CA VAL A 100 -9.36 -19.12 5.05
C VAL A 100 -10.54 -19.60 5.90
N ALA A 101 -11.68 -19.94 5.29
CA ALA A 101 -12.80 -20.51 6.03
C ALA A 101 -12.42 -21.83 6.73
N LEU A 102 -11.65 -22.69 6.07
CA LEU A 102 -11.15 -23.93 6.68
C LEU A 102 -10.16 -23.65 7.82
N LEU A 103 -9.22 -22.74 7.60
CA LEU A 103 -8.26 -22.32 8.62
C LEU A 103 -8.98 -21.77 9.87
N VAL A 104 -9.91 -20.83 9.68
CA VAL A 104 -10.66 -20.18 10.77
C VAL A 104 -11.56 -21.16 11.51
N ARG A 105 -12.12 -22.17 10.83
CA ARG A 105 -12.87 -23.25 11.49
C ARG A 105 -12.01 -24.02 12.49
N CYS A 106 -10.73 -24.22 12.19
CA CYS A 106 -9.80 -24.94 13.06
C CYS A 106 -9.30 -24.11 14.26
N LEU A 107 -9.51 -22.80 14.28
CA LEU A 107 -9.07 -21.93 15.38
C LEU A 107 -10.10 -21.92 16.53
N PRO A 108 -9.69 -22.15 17.79
CA PRO A 108 -10.56 -21.90 18.93
C PRO A 108 -10.63 -20.39 19.14
N ALA A 109 -11.80 -19.78 18.89
CA ALA A 109 -12.04 -18.37 19.17
C ALA A 109 -13.50 -18.13 19.53
N ARG A 110 -13.75 -17.27 20.53
CA ARG A 110 -15.09 -16.91 21.01
C ARG A 110 -15.88 -16.21 19.92
N MET A 111 -15.24 -15.30 19.20
CA MET A 111 -15.86 -14.55 18.12
C MET A 111 -15.01 -14.62 16.86
N LYS A 112 -15.65 -14.92 15.74
CA LYS A 112 -15.06 -15.02 14.41
C LYS A 112 -15.94 -14.23 13.46
N ILE A 113 -15.42 -13.14 12.91
CA ILE A 113 -16.16 -12.21 12.08
C ILE A 113 -15.55 -12.21 10.69
N SER A 114 -16.41 -12.26 9.68
CA SER A 114 -16.04 -12.03 8.28
C SER A 114 -17.03 -11.06 7.68
N GLN A 115 -16.67 -10.42 6.57
CA GLN A 115 -17.63 -9.70 5.75
C GLN A 115 -18.62 -10.66 5.06
N LEU A 116 -19.83 -10.17 4.83
CA LEU A 116 -20.91 -10.84 4.09
C LEU A 116 -20.66 -10.71 2.58
N TYR A 117 -19.72 -11.50 2.05
CA TYR A 117 -19.45 -11.51 0.61
C TYR A 117 -20.62 -12.14 -0.17
N ALA A 118 -21.16 -11.40 -1.15
CA ALA A 118 -22.29 -11.86 -1.98
C ALA A 118 -22.05 -13.21 -2.66
N HIS A 119 -20.81 -13.52 -3.05
CA HIS A 119 -20.43 -14.77 -3.71
C HIS A 119 -20.03 -15.91 -2.73
N ARG A 120 -20.00 -15.67 -1.41
CA ARG A 120 -19.64 -16.68 -0.38
C ARG A 120 -20.82 -17.16 0.44
N GLN A 121 -21.88 -17.58 -0.25
CA GLN A 121 -23.14 -17.98 0.39
C GLN A 121 -23.21 -19.47 0.79
N HIS A 122 -22.19 -20.27 0.45
CA HIS A 122 -22.14 -21.70 0.77
C HIS A 122 -22.04 -21.98 2.29
N GLY A 123 -22.62 -23.09 2.72
CA GLY A 123 -22.69 -23.47 4.14
C GLY A 123 -21.32 -23.63 4.82
N ILE A 124 -20.29 -24.06 4.08
CA ILE A 124 -18.91 -24.13 4.60
C ILE A 124 -18.41 -22.75 4.99
N TRP A 125 -18.69 -21.70 4.23
CA TRP A 125 -18.26 -20.35 4.60
C TRP A 125 -19.01 -19.88 5.84
N LYS A 126 -20.35 -19.89 5.76
CA LYS A 126 -21.23 -19.37 6.83
C LYS A 126 -20.99 -20.06 8.17
N LYS A 127 -20.76 -21.38 8.19
CA LYS A 127 -20.49 -22.15 9.41
C LYS A 127 -19.05 -22.00 9.94
N SER A 128 -18.17 -21.26 9.28
CA SER A 128 -16.80 -21.01 9.76
C SER A 128 -16.70 -19.77 10.65
N PHE A 129 -17.66 -18.86 10.52
CA PHE A 129 -17.70 -17.58 11.21
C PHE A 129 -18.92 -17.51 12.12
N THR A 130 -18.77 -16.88 13.28
CA THR A 130 -19.89 -16.64 14.21
C THR A 130 -20.76 -15.48 13.76
N HIS A 131 -20.17 -14.50 13.08
CA HIS A 131 -20.84 -13.29 12.61
C HIS A 131 -20.41 -12.99 11.17
N LEU A 132 -21.36 -12.51 10.37
CA LEU A 132 -21.12 -12.00 9.04
C LEU A 132 -21.56 -10.54 8.99
N ALA A 133 -20.59 -9.62 8.96
CA ALA A 133 -20.85 -8.19 8.96
C ALA A 133 -21.29 -7.73 7.55
N PRO A 134 -22.30 -6.85 7.43
CA PRO A 134 -22.59 -6.21 6.15
C PRO A 134 -21.38 -5.36 5.69
N ILE A 135 -21.33 -5.11 4.38
CA ILE A 135 -20.23 -4.32 3.78
C ILE A 135 -20.76 -2.91 3.53
N HIS A 136 -20.11 -1.93 4.16
CA HIS A 136 -20.44 -0.51 4.03
C HIS A 136 -19.26 0.29 3.45
N GLY A 137 -19.55 1.44 2.86
CA GLY A 137 -18.52 2.33 2.31
C GLY A 137 -18.19 2.09 0.84
N ILE A 138 -17.72 3.15 0.22
CA ILE A 138 -17.32 3.17 -1.18
C ILE A 138 -15.87 2.71 -1.27
N HIS A 139 -14.99 3.26 -0.43
CA HIS A 139 -13.57 2.95 -0.42
C HIS A 139 -13.26 1.65 0.34
N ILE A 140 -12.16 0.97 -0.01
CA ILE A 140 -11.76 -0.27 0.64
C ILE A 140 -11.44 -0.10 2.14
N VAL A 141 -10.97 1.08 2.58
CA VAL A 141 -10.75 1.39 4.01
C VAL A 141 -12.06 1.30 4.78
N GLU A 142 -13.09 2.01 4.31
CA GLU A 142 -14.42 2.00 4.92
C GLU A 142 -15.01 0.59 4.92
N ARG A 143 -14.84 -0.15 3.82
CA ARG A 143 -15.26 -1.55 3.75
C ARG A 143 -14.53 -2.40 4.77
N ASN A 144 -13.20 -2.29 4.86
CA ASN A 144 -12.43 -3.02 5.86
C ASN A 144 -12.93 -2.69 7.27
N LEU A 145 -13.19 -1.41 7.59
CA LEU A 145 -13.73 -0.98 8.88
C LEU A 145 -15.12 -1.56 9.17
N SER A 146 -16.00 -1.67 8.17
CA SER A 146 -17.35 -2.23 8.35
C SER A 146 -17.37 -3.66 8.91
N VAL A 147 -16.28 -4.42 8.80
CA VAL A 147 -16.19 -5.75 9.43
C VAL A 147 -16.33 -5.71 10.95
N LEU A 148 -16.04 -4.55 11.56
CA LEU A 148 -16.05 -4.35 13.00
C LEU A 148 -17.45 -4.06 13.56
N GLU A 149 -18.47 -3.87 12.70
CA GLU A 149 -19.83 -3.55 13.12
C GLU A 149 -20.41 -4.49 14.19
N PRO A 150 -20.23 -5.83 14.14
CA PRO A 150 -20.76 -6.71 15.17
C PRO A 150 -20.11 -6.53 16.56
N LEU A 151 -19.00 -5.79 16.66
CA LEU A 151 -18.37 -5.44 17.93
C LEU A 151 -19.04 -4.23 18.61
N GLY A 152 -19.92 -3.50 17.91
CA GLY A 152 -20.57 -2.30 18.44
C GLY A 152 -19.60 -1.15 18.69
N ILE A 153 -18.47 -1.10 17.97
CA ILE A 153 -17.50 -0.01 18.06
C ILE A 153 -18.08 1.22 17.34
N THR A 154 -18.10 2.36 18.03
CA THR A 154 -18.54 3.65 17.48
C THR A 154 -17.39 4.54 17.07
N ASP A 155 -16.25 4.41 17.75
CA ASP A 155 -15.09 5.28 17.57
C ASP A 155 -14.08 4.59 16.65
N PHE A 156 -14.06 5.01 15.39
CA PHE A 156 -13.17 4.48 14.35
C PHE A 156 -11.95 5.37 14.17
N TYR A 157 -10.78 4.73 14.05
CA TYR A 157 -9.60 5.35 13.50
C TYR A 157 -9.61 5.14 11.99
N THR A 158 -9.57 6.22 11.21
CA THR A 158 -9.76 6.16 9.74
C THR A 158 -8.48 6.39 8.96
N GLU A 159 -7.41 6.90 9.56
CA GLU A 159 -6.17 7.19 8.85
C GLU A 159 -5.37 5.91 8.59
N THR A 160 -4.72 5.86 7.44
CA THR A 160 -3.76 4.79 7.12
C THR A 160 -2.39 5.18 7.63
N THR A 161 -1.65 4.23 8.20
CA THR A 161 -0.31 4.48 8.74
C THR A 161 0.71 3.51 8.16
N MET A 162 1.92 4.01 7.94
CA MET A 162 3.08 3.17 7.71
C MET A 162 4.17 3.58 8.70
N SER A 163 4.79 2.58 9.31
CA SER A 163 5.91 2.79 10.22
C SER A 163 7.17 2.19 9.61
N TYR A 164 8.30 2.73 10.03
CA TYR A 164 9.63 2.24 9.72
C TYR A 164 10.54 2.55 10.91
N ALA A 165 11.62 1.79 11.10
CA ALA A 165 12.58 2.04 12.17
C ALA A 165 13.48 3.24 11.82
N ASP A 166 13.97 3.98 12.82
CA ASP A 166 14.88 5.12 12.62
C ASP A 166 16.10 4.78 11.76
N ASP A 167 16.59 3.54 11.86
CA ASP A 167 17.74 3.06 11.08
C ASP A 167 17.42 2.94 9.58
N CYS A 168 16.15 2.77 9.19
CA CYS A 168 15.72 2.86 7.80
C CYS A 168 15.97 4.26 7.25
N TRP A 169 15.60 5.31 7.99
CA TRP A 169 15.87 6.68 7.55
C TRP A 169 17.36 7.00 7.56
N LYS A 170 18.11 6.64 8.61
CA LYS A 170 19.57 6.87 8.65
C LYS A 170 20.28 6.25 7.45
N LYS A 171 19.89 5.02 7.08
CA LYS A 171 20.43 4.34 5.88
C LYS A 171 20.06 5.11 4.61
N MET A 172 18.78 5.46 4.42
CA MET A 172 18.34 6.20 3.23
C MET A 172 19.02 7.56 3.12
N ARG A 173 19.15 8.30 4.23
CA ARG A 173 19.86 9.59 4.27
C ARG A 173 21.32 9.43 3.83
N GLN A 174 22.03 8.41 4.31
CA GLN A 174 23.41 8.12 3.87
C GLN A 174 23.51 7.80 2.37
N GLU A 175 22.59 6.99 1.85
CA GLU A 175 22.56 6.68 0.42
C GLU A 175 22.22 7.91 -0.43
N LEU A 176 21.30 8.76 0.04
CA LEU A 176 20.94 10.03 -0.60
C LEU A 176 22.13 11.01 -0.61
N ASP A 177 22.87 11.13 0.50
CA ASP A 177 24.06 11.98 0.60
C ASP A 177 25.15 11.54 -0.38
N ALA A 178 25.39 10.22 -0.47
CA ALA A 178 26.33 9.65 -1.43
C ALA A 178 25.93 9.89 -2.89
N LEU A 179 24.62 10.04 -3.15
CA LEU A 179 24.07 10.39 -4.47
C LEU A 179 23.95 11.90 -4.70
N GLY A 180 24.37 12.73 -3.74
CA GLY A 180 24.30 14.20 -3.83
C GLY A 180 22.88 14.76 -3.75
N VAL A 181 21.93 14.01 -3.18
CA VAL A 181 20.56 14.46 -2.94
C VAL A 181 20.52 15.27 -1.66
N LYS A 182 20.06 16.51 -1.72
CA LYS A 182 19.88 17.40 -0.57
C LYS A 182 18.44 17.28 -0.02
N ASP A 183 18.06 18.20 0.85
CA ASP A 183 16.68 18.36 1.26
C ASP A 183 15.83 18.87 0.07
N HIS A 184 14.54 18.54 0.05
CA HIS A 184 13.57 18.90 -1.01
C HIS A 184 13.67 18.10 -2.32
N TYR A 185 13.63 16.78 -2.22
CA TYR A 185 13.49 15.90 -3.39
C TYR A 185 12.07 15.39 -3.59
N VAL A 186 11.74 15.09 -4.85
CA VAL A 186 10.52 14.42 -5.27
C VAL A 186 10.83 12.95 -5.52
N VAL A 187 9.99 12.05 -5.04
CA VAL A 187 10.06 10.62 -5.37
C VAL A 187 9.09 10.33 -6.49
N ILE A 188 9.58 9.69 -7.56
CA ILE A 188 8.74 9.21 -8.65
C ILE A 188 8.85 7.70 -8.74
N GLN A 189 7.71 7.01 -8.75
CA GLN A 189 7.65 5.58 -9.07
C GLN A 189 6.78 5.33 -10.31
N PRO A 190 7.40 5.17 -11.49
CA PRO A 190 6.68 5.08 -12.76
C PRO A 190 6.13 3.68 -13.06
N THR A 191 6.59 2.66 -12.33
CA THR A 191 6.33 1.25 -12.65
C THR A 191 5.11 0.71 -11.93
N ALA A 192 4.37 -0.16 -12.63
CA ALA A 192 3.36 -1.02 -12.05
C ALA A 192 3.52 -2.45 -12.57
N ARG A 193 3.02 -3.41 -11.79
CA ARG A 193 3.04 -4.84 -12.15
C ARG A 193 2.33 -5.15 -13.48
N GLN A 194 1.38 -4.32 -13.88
CA GLN A 194 0.56 -4.56 -15.07
C GLN A 194 0.71 -3.38 -16.03
N LEU A 195 1.11 -3.66 -17.26
CA LEU A 195 1.39 -2.66 -18.29
C LEU A 195 0.24 -1.66 -18.47
N PHE A 196 -1.01 -2.11 -18.40
CA PHE A 196 -2.17 -1.23 -18.57
C PHE A 196 -2.33 -0.15 -17.49
N LYS A 197 -1.61 -0.28 -16.37
CA LYS A 197 -1.50 0.73 -15.30
C LYS A 197 -0.30 1.66 -15.46
N CYS A 198 0.58 1.40 -16.43
CA CYS A 198 1.75 2.25 -16.67
C CYS A 198 1.36 3.44 -17.54
N TRP A 199 2.02 4.57 -17.28
CA TRP A 199 1.99 5.74 -18.14
C TRP A 199 3.11 5.68 -19.19
N ASP A 200 3.20 6.70 -20.03
CA ASP A 200 4.25 6.76 -21.05
C ASP A 200 5.56 7.28 -20.45
N ASN A 201 6.68 6.70 -20.89
CA ASN A 201 8.00 6.95 -20.30
C ASN A 201 8.52 8.35 -20.66
N ASP A 202 8.23 8.80 -21.89
CA ASP A 202 8.53 10.16 -22.37
C ASP A 202 7.80 11.21 -21.52
N LYS A 203 6.54 10.96 -21.14
CA LYS A 203 5.77 11.86 -20.27
C LYS A 203 6.33 11.95 -18.86
N PHE A 204 6.79 10.84 -18.29
CA PHE A 204 7.55 10.89 -17.04
C PHE A 204 8.83 11.71 -17.20
N SER A 205 9.54 11.57 -18.33
CA SER A 205 10.75 12.35 -18.60
C SER A 205 10.45 13.86 -18.64
N MET A 206 9.36 14.27 -19.29
CA MET A 206 8.90 15.67 -19.32
C MET A 206 8.60 16.22 -17.92
N VAL A 207 7.92 15.43 -17.06
CA VAL A 207 7.63 15.82 -15.67
C VAL A 207 8.91 15.96 -14.85
N ILE A 208 9.87 15.04 -15.04
CA ILE A 208 11.17 15.07 -14.36
C ILE A 208 11.94 16.34 -14.74
N ASP A 209 12.04 16.64 -16.03
CA ASP A 209 12.74 17.83 -16.52
C ASP A 209 12.10 19.12 -15.99
N ALA A 210 10.76 19.19 -15.95
CA ALA A 210 10.04 20.33 -15.39
C ALA A 210 10.32 20.54 -13.89
N LEU A 211 10.35 19.47 -13.11
CA LEU A 211 10.70 19.52 -11.68
C LEU A 211 12.16 19.95 -11.47
N GLN A 212 13.09 19.41 -12.25
CA GLN A 212 14.51 19.74 -12.14
C GLN A 212 14.80 21.18 -12.58
N HIS A 213 14.09 21.71 -13.59
CA HIS A 213 14.18 23.13 -13.96
C HIS A 213 13.75 24.06 -12.83
N ARG A 214 12.82 23.64 -11.97
CA ARG A 214 12.38 24.35 -10.76
C ARG A 214 13.28 24.10 -9.53
N GLY A 215 14.40 23.39 -9.71
CA GLY A 215 15.37 23.11 -8.65
C GLY A 215 15.05 21.91 -7.76
N TYR A 216 13.98 21.14 -8.04
CA TYR A 216 13.68 19.93 -7.30
C TYR A 216 14.49 18.75 -7.81
N GLN A 217 15.24 18.10 -6.93
CA GLN A 217 15.91 16.85 -7.27
C GLN A 217 14.88 15.73 -7.36
N VAL A 218 14.99 14.88 -8.38
CA VAL A 218 14.06 13.75 -8.56
C VAL A 218 14.80 12.44 -8.28
N VAL A 219 14.24 11.65 -7.36
CA VAL A 219 14.66 10.30 -7.05
C VAL A 219 13.67 9.32 -7.71
N LEU A 220 14.17 8.52 -8.65
CA LEU A 220 13.37 7.57 -9.41
C LEU A 220 13.49 6.18 -8.77
N THR A 221 12.37 5.59 -8.36
CA THR A 221 12.30 4.29 -7.70
C THR A 221 11.50 3.28 -8.52
N CYS A 222 11.73 1.98 -8.27
CA CYS A 222 10.98 0.90 -8.90
C CYS A 222 11.17 -0.42 -8.13
N GLY A 223 10.49 -1.49 -8.54
CA GLY A 223 10.78 -2.84 -8.08
C GLY A 223 12.09 -3.40 -8.68
N PRO A 224 12.59 -4.55 -8.18
CA PRO A 224 13.87 -5.11 -8.62
C PRO A 224 13.80 -5.92 -9.93
N SER A 225 12.66 -5.91 -10.64
CA SER A 225 12.51 -6.69 -11.87
C SER A 225 13.34 -6.07 -13.01
N ALA A 226 13.76 -6.90 -13.97
CA ALA A 226 14.48 -6.39 -15.14
C ALA A 226 13.64 -5.40 -15.95
N ASP A 227 12.33 -5.64 -16.08
CA ASP A 227 11.42 -4.75 -16.80
C ASP A 227 11.25 -3.40 -16.09
N ASP A 228 11.18 -3.41 -14.75
CA ASP A 228 11.09 -2.19 -13.93
C ASP A 228 12.36 -1.34 -14.07
N LEU A 229 13.53 -1.98 -13.98
CA LEU A 229 14.83 -1.31 -14.15
C LEU A 229 15.00 -0.76 -15.57
N ALA A 230 14.60 -1.52 -16.59
CA ALA A 230 14.63 -1.06 -17.98
C ALA A 230 13.72 0.15 -18.22
N CYS A 231 12.55 0.20 -17.58
CA CYS A 231 11.64 1.35 -17.62
C CYS A 231 12.30 2.59 -16.99
N VAL A 232 12.90 2.46 -15.81
CA VAL A 232 13.65 3.55 -15.15
C VAL A 232 14.80 4.06 -16.03
N ASP A 233 15.56 3.15 -16.64
CA ASP A 233 16.67 3.50 -17.54
C ASP A 233 16.21 4.20 -18.82
N GLU A 234 15.04 3.84 -19.36
CA GLU A 234 14.45 4.50 -20.52
C GLU A 234 14.01 5.92 -20.19
N ILE A 235 13.31 6.11 -19.07
CA ILE A 235 12.89 7.42 -18.57
C ILE A 235 14.12 8.31 -18.33
N ALA A 236 15.14 7.80 -17.62
CA ALA A 236 16.35 8.57 -17.32
C ALA A 236 17.15 8.97 -18.58
N ARG A 237 17.10 8.17 -19.66
CA ARG A 237 17.69 8.52 -20.97
C ARG A 237 16.89 9.56 -21.73
N GLY A 238 15.59 9.65 -21.48
CA GLY A 238 14.69 10.63 -22.10
C GLY A 238 14.76 12.03 -21.47
N CYS A 239 15.33 12.16 -20.27
CA CYS A 239 15.44 13.43 -19.56
C CYS A 239 16.63 14.26 -20.06
N GLN A 240 16.47 15.58 -20.10
CA GLN A 240 17.56 16.54 -20.36
C GLN A 240 18.53 16.60 -19.18
N THR A 241 17.98 16.65 -17.97
CA THR A 241 18.75 16.54 -16.72
C THR A 241 18.50 15.16 -16.12
N LYS A 242 19.57 14.45 -15.73
CA LYS A 242 19.41 13.07 -15.27
C LYS A 242 18.77 13.04 -13.88
N PRO A 243 17.71 12.24 -13.66
CA PRO A 243 17.21 11.97 -12.32
C PRO A 243 18.19 11.04 -11.57
N ILE A 244 17.99 10.94 -10.27
CA ILE A 244 18.74 10.04 -9.40
C ILE A 244 18.11 8.64 -9.48
N THR A 245 18.82 7.71 -10.10
CA THR A 245 18.36 6.31 -10.27
C THR A 245 19.09 5.33 -9.35
N GLY A 246 20.01 5.81 -8.52
CA GLY A 246 20.88 4.98 -7.68
C GLY A 246 20.14 4.01 -6.73
N LEU A 247 18.90 4.36 -6.36
CA LEU A 247 18.03 3.60 -5.45
C LEU A 247 17.03 2.67 -6.18
N ALA A 248 16.91 2.77 -7.49
CA ALA A 248 15.95 1.98 -8.28
C ALA A 248 16.18 0.47 -8.08
N GLY A 249 15.12 -0.25 -7.70
CA GLY A 249 15.16 -1.68 -7.43
C GLY A 249 15.95 -2.11 -6.19
N LYS A 250 16.46 -1.17 -5.38
CA LYS A 250 17.32 -1.47 -4.22
C LYS A 250 16.69 -1.21 -2.86
N THR A 251 15.53 -0.56 -2.81
CA THR A 251 14.82 -0.26 -1.56
C THR A 251 13.91 -1.40 -1.13
N ARG A 252 13.93 -1.73 0.15
CA ARG A 252 12.88 -2.53 0.81
C ARG A 252 11.69 -1.65 1.18
N PHE A 253 10.54 -2.25 1.50
CA PHE A 253 9.34 -1.46 1.82
C PHE A 253 9.52 -0.45 2.98
N PRO A 254 10.08 -0.82 4.16
CA PRO A 254 10.32 0.17 5.22
C PRO A 254 11.28 1.30 4.82
N GLU A 255 12.31 0.98 4.02
CA GLU A 255 13.26 1.96 3.47
C GLU A 255 12.59 2.88 2.46
N LEU A 256 11.72 2.35 1.59
CA LEU A 256 10.91 3.13 0.67
C LEU A 256 9.92 4.03 1.41
N GLY A 257 9.34 3.55 2.52
CA GLY A 257 8.51 4.36 3.42
C GLY A 257 9.28 5.54 3.97
N ALA A 258 10.47 5.32 4.52
CA ALA A 258 11.34 6.38 5.01
C ALA A 258 11.76 7.37 3.90
N LEU A 259 12.12 6.87 2.72
CA LEU A 259 12.46 7.70 1.57
C LEU A 259 11.29 8.60 1.15
N ILE A 260 10.06 8.08 1.14
CA ILE A 260 8.87 8.83 0.73
C ILE A 260 8.44 9.83 1.82
N ASP A 261 8.50 9.46 3.10
CA ASP A 261 8.12 10.32 4.23
C ASP A 261 8.93 11.64 4.25
N HIS A 262 10.21 11.55 3.90
CA HIS A 262 11.10 12.71 3.81
C HIS A 262 11.09 13.42 2.43
N ALA A 263 10.29 12.96 1.48
CA ALA A 263 10.12 13.62 0.18
C ALA A 263 9.10 14.78 0.29
N VAL A 264 9.26 15.81 -0.55
CA VAL A 264 8.28 16.91 -0.61
C VAL A 264 7.04 16.56 -1.45
N LEU A 265 7.14 15.55 -2.30
CA LEU A 265 6.06 15.07 -3.16
C LEU A 265 6.37 13.64 -3.62
N PHE A 266 5.33 12.82 -3.73
CA PHE A 266 5.37 11.54 -4.41
C PHE A 266 4.54 11.60 -5.70
N ILE A 267 5.07 11.07 -6.81
CA ILE A 267 4.33 10.91 -8.08
C ILE A 267 4.38 9.44 -8.49
N GLY A 268 3.23 8.86 -8.80
CA GLY A 268 3.21 7.48 -9.28
C GLY A 268 1.91 7.04 -9.90
N VAL A 269 1.91 5.78 -10.34
CA VAL A 269 0.72 5.08 -10.85
C VAL A 269 0.04 4.27 -9.75
N ASP A 270 -1.15 3.74 -10.02
CA ASP A 270 -1.90 2.80 -9.16
C ASP A 270 -1.06 1.56 -8.76
N SER A 271 -0.34 1.72 -7.64
CA SER A 271 0.65 0.79 -7.10
C SER A 271 0.85 1.01 -5.59
N ALA A 272 1.51 0.07 -4.92
CA ALA A 272 1.72 0.12 -3.47
C ALA A 272 2.38 1.41 -2.94
N PRO A 273 3.42 1.99 -3.59
CA PRO A 273 4.06 3.21 -3.09
C PRO A 273 3.16 4.44 -3.04
N GLY A 274 2.13 4.56 -3.89
CA GLY A 274 1.14 5.62 -3.74
C GLY A 274 0.39 5.52 -2.41
N HIS A 275 0.08 4.30 -1.96
CA HIS A 275 -0.49 4.07 -0.63
C HIS A 275 0.52 4.30 0.50
N ILE A 276 1.80 4.01 0.28
CA ILE A 276 2.87 4.34 1.23
C ILE A 276 2.90 5.85 1.45
N ALA A 277 2.94 6.64 0.38
CA ALA A 277 2.95 8.10 0.43
C ALA A 277 1.75 8.65 1.22
N ALA A 278 0.54 8.15 0.97
CA ALA A 278 -0.62 8.53 1.76
C ALA A 278 -0.49 8.13 3.25
N ALA A 279 0.09 6.97 3.54
CA ALA A 279 0.21 6.45 4.90
C ALA A 279 1.33 7.10 5.74
N VAL A 280 2.27 7.79 5.09
CA VAL A 280 3.29 8.65 5.73
C VAL A 280 2.98 10.14 5.53
N ASN A 281 1.80 10.49 5.02
CA ASN A 281 1.32 11.86 4.81
C ASN A 281 2.10 12.73 3.81
N THR A 282 2.91 12.12 2.92
CA THR A 282 3.55 12.83 1.80
C THR A 282 2.48 13.27 0.78
N PRO A 283 2.53 14.51 0.23
CA PRO A 283 1.68 14.90 -0.89
C PRO A 283 1.78 13.92 -2.05
N VAL A 284 0.65 13.61 -2.70
CA VAL A 284 0.56 12.57 -3.74
C VAL A 284 0.03 13.15 -5.06
N ILE A 285 0.70 12.84 -6.16
CA ILE A 285 0.09 12.83 -7.49
C ILE A 285 -0.05 11.37 -7.93
N SER A 286 -1.29 10.91 -8.11
CA SER A 286 -1.57 9.51 -8.47
C SER A 286 -2.28 9.41 -9.81
N LEU A 287 -1.76 8.58 -10.70
CA LEU A 287 -2.29 8.34 -12.04
C LEU A 287 -3.05 7.00 -12.09
N PHE A 288 -4.33 7.06 -12.45
CA PHE A 288 -5.23 5.91 -12.57
C PHE A 288 -5.69 5.69 -14.01
N GLY A 289 -5.73 4.42 -14.41
CA GLY A 289 -6.24 3.97 -15.70
C GLY A 289 -7.62 3.32 -15.58
N ALA A 290 -7.74 2.13 -16.17
CA ALA A 290 -8.96 1.32 -16.19
C ALA A 290 -9.18 0.51 -14.89
N THR A 291 -8.62 0.97 -13.77
CA THR A 291 -8.92 0.45 -12.43
C THR A 291 -9.95 1.32 -11.73
N ASP A 292 -10.63 0.76 -10.72
CA ASP A 292 -11.58 1.50 -9.91
C ASP A 292 -10.85 2.51 -9.02
N HIS A 293 -10.72 3.73 -9.52
CA HIS A 293 -9.95 4.81 -8.90
C HIS A 293 -10.63 5.34 -7.62
N VAL A 294 -11.94 5.18 -7.45
CA VAL A 294 -12.61 5.60 -6.20
C VAL A 294 -12.40 4.55 -5.12
N PHE A 295 -12.42 3.28 -5.49
CA PHE A 295 -12.28 2.18 -4.54
C PHE A 295 -10.84 2.00 -4.00
N TRP A 296 -9.84 2.24 -4.85
CA TRP A 296 -8.43 1.91 -4.58
C TRP A 296 -7.50 3.13 -4.48
N ARG A 297 -8.00 4.37 -4.42
CA ARG A 297 -7.11 5.53 -4.30
C ARG A 297 -6.25 5.46 -3.04
N PRO A 298 -5.07 6.10 -3.02
CA PRO A 298 -4.40 6.40 -1.77
C PRO A 298 -5.34 7.13 -0.80
N TRP A 299 -5.38 6.69 0.46
CA TRP A 299 -6.33 7.18 1.44
C TRP A 299 -5.76 8.40 2.17
N THR A 300 -5.84 9.55 1.49
CA THR A 300 -5.42 10.85 2.01
C THR A 300 -6.22 11.94 1.31
N GLU A 301 -6.27 13.12 1.94
CA GLU A 301 -6.78 14.35 1.32
C GLU A 301 -5.66 15.16 0.66
N ASN A 302 -4.40 14.86 0.96
CA ASN A 302 -3.23 15.51 0.35
C ASN A 302 -2.86 14.87 -1.00
N ILE A 303 -3.82 14.84 -1.93
CA ILE A 303 -3.69 14.14 -3.21
C ILE A 303 -4.29 14.93 -4.37
N ILE A 304 -3.58 14.95 -5.50
CA ILE A 304 -4.15 15.23 -6.81
C ILE A 304 -4.20 13.92 -7.59
N GLN A 305 -5.42 13.48 -7.90
CA GLN A 305 -5.63 12.23 -8.63
C GLN A 305 -6.06 12.50 -10.08
N PHE A 306 -5.33 11.92 -11.02
CA PHE A 306 -5.74 11.85 -12.42
C PHE A 306 -6.37 10.50 -12.71
N TRP A 307 -7.52 10.52 -13.39
CA TRP A 307 -8.16 9.33 -13.91
C TRP A 307 -8.28 9.43 -15.43
N ALA A 308 -7.74 8.45 -16.15
CA ALA A 308 -7.80 8.39 -17.61
C ALA A 308 -9.24 8.43 -18.14
N GLY A 309 -10.23 8.04 -17.32
CA GLY A 309 -11.66 8.15 -17.63
C GLY A 309 -12.18 9.57 -17.86
N ASN A 310 -11.47 10.58 -17.33
CA ASN A 310 -11.78 11.99 -17.58
C ASN A 310 -11.35 12.44 -19.00
N TYR A 311 -10.50 11.67 -19.68
CA TYR A 311 -9.92 11.99 -20.98
C TYR A 311 -10.43 11.07 -22.10
N GLN A 312 -10.78 9.83 -21.76
CA GLN A 312 -11.35 8.86 -22.69
C GLN A 312 -12.29 7.88 -21.95
N LYS A 313 -13.19 7.21 -22.68
CA LYS A 313 -14.01 6.15 -22.09
C LYS A 313 -13.14 4.96 -21.62
N MET A 314 -13.29 4.56 -20.36
CA MET A 314 -12.62 3.36 -19.82
C MET A 314 -13.40 2.08 -20.17
N PRO A 315 -12.70 0.96 -20.47
CA PRO A 315 -13.34 -0.33 -20.64
C PRO A 315 -13.84 -0.86 -19.28
N THR A 316 -14.82 -1.77 -19.32
CA THR A 316 -15.15 -2.55 -18.12
C THR A 316 -14.04 -3.56 -17.82
N ARG A 317 -14.04 -4.12 -16.61
CA ARG A 317 -13.06 -5.13 -16.20
C ARG A 317 -13.02 -6.36 -17.13
N HIS A 318 -14.15 -6.72 -17.75
CA HIS A 318 -14.26 -7.86 -18.66
C HIS A 318 -13.71 -7.58 -20.07
N GLU A 319 -13.69 -6.30 -20.47
CA GLU A 319 -13.26 -5.84 -21.80
C GLU A 319 -11.84 -5.26 -21.79
N LEU A 320 -11.17 -5.31 -20.63
CA LEU A 320 -9.86 -4.72 -20.41
C LEU A 320 -8.76 -5.43 -21.21
N ASP A 321 -8.17 -4.73 -22.17
CA ASP A 321 -6.94 -5.17 -22.84
C ASP A 321 -5.73 -4.85 -21.96
N ARG A 322 -5.06 -5.89 -21.48
CA ARG A 322 -3.93 -5.76 -20.55
C ARG A 322 -2.63 -5.31 -21.21
N ASN A 323 -2.59 -5.27 -22.54
CA ASN A 323 -1.41 -4.86 -23.31
C ASN A 323 -1.46 -3.38 -23.69
N LYS A 324 -2.58 -2.68 -23.46
CA LYS A 324 -2.74 -1.26 -23.75
C LYS A 324 -2.45 -0.40 -22.52
N LYS A 325 -1.61 0.63 -22.65
CA LYS A 325 -1.43 1.67 -21.63
C LYS A 325 -2.61 2.65 -21.65
N TYR A 326 -3.58 2.49 -20.74
CA TYR A 326 -4.74 3.40 -20.71
C TYR A 326 -4.41 4.79 -20.16
N LEU A 327 -3.32 4.92 -19.40
CA LEU A 327 -2.91 6.19 -18.82
C LEU A 327 -2.34 7.14 -19.88
N SER A 328 -1.96 6.64 -21.06
CA SER A 328 -1.36 7.43 -22.15
C SER A 328 -2.20 8.61 -22.61
N VAL A 329 -3.50 8.67 -22.29
CA VAL A 329 -4.34 9.83 -22.60
C VAL A 329 -4.19 10.99 -21.62
N ILE A 330 -3.62 10.76 -20.44
CA ILE A 330 -3.34 11.82 -19.46
C ILE A 330 -2.17 12.65 -20.02
N PRO A 331 -2.36 13.96 -20.28
CA PRO A 331 -1.31 14.84 -20.80
C PRO A 331 -0.22 15.06 -19.75
N ALA A 332 1.03 15.27 -20.18
CA ALA A 332 2.13 15.54 -19.24
C ALA A 332 1.99 16.93 -18.61
N GLU A 333 1.45 17.87 -19.37
CA GLU A 333 1.21 19.26 -19.01
C GLU A 333 0.28 19.37 -17.81
N ASP A 334 -0.75 18.53 -17.75
CA ASP A 334 -1.69 18.45 -16.62
C ASP A 334 -0.98 18.00 -15.34
N VAL A 335 -0.09 17.00 -15.45
CA VAL A 335 0.69 16.48 -14.33
C VAL A 335 1.72 17.52 -13.87
N ILE A 336 2.39 18.20 -14.80
CA ILE A 336 3.32 19.31 -14.50
C ILE A 336 2.59 20.41 -13.74
N ALA A 337 1.43 20.86 -14.24
CA ALA A 337 0.61 21.87 -13.56
C ALA A 337 0.14 21.42 -12.16
N ALA A 338 -0.07 20.12 -11.94
CA ALA A 338 -0.34 19.60 -10.60
C ALA A 338 0.87 19.70 -9.66
N THR A 339 2.10 19.50 -10.17
CA THR A 339 3.31 19.72 -9.36
C THR A 339 3.45 21.18 -8.93
N GLU A 340 3.05 22.14 -9.77
CA GLU A 340 3.06 23.57 -9.46
C GLU A 340 2.06 23.95 -8.37
N LYS A 341 0.94 23.23 -8.26
CA LYS A 341 -0.05 23.46 -7.20
C LYS A 341 0.39 22.92 -5.84
N LEU A 342 1.14 21.80 -5.82
CA LEU A 342 1.54 21.13 -4.58
C LEU A 342 2.91 21.60 -4.07
N LEU A 343 3.77 22.11 -4.95
CA LEU A 343 5.12 22.57 -4.61
C LEU A 343 5.21 24.10 -4.79
N PRO A 344 5.88 24.82 -3.88
CA PRO A 344 6.15 26.25 -4.05
C PRO A 344 6.95 26.53 -5.34
N GLU A 345 6.82 27.73 -5.91
CA GLU A 345 7.36 28.10 -7.23
C GLU A 345 8.81 27.60 -7.44
N ASP A 346 9.69 27.86 -6.46
CA ASP A 346 11.06 27.38 -6.42
C ASP A 346 11.35 26.53 -5.18
N ALA A 347 12.25 25.54 -5.32
CA ALA A 347 12.78 24.82 -4.17
C ALA A 347 13.46 25.80 -3.18
N PRO A 348 13.24 25.69 -1.86
CA PRO A 348 13.89 26.57 -0.89
C PRO A 348 15.41 26.53 -1.06
N SER A 349 16.03 27.69 -1.27
CA SER A 349 17.49 27.78 -1.33
C SER A 349 18.10 27.28 -0.02
N ALA A 350 18.97 26.26 -0.09
CA ALA A 350 19.64 25.67 1.08
C ALA A 350 20.38 26.71 1.96
N ASP A 351 20.71 27.88 1.41
CA ASP A 351 21.42 28.95 2.11
C ASP A 351 20.57 29.79 3.09
N ARG A 352 19.23 29.66 3.10
CA ARG A 352 18.38 30.46 4.02
C ARG A 352 18.26 29.89 5.44
N ASN A 353 18.62 28.63 5.67
CA ASN A 353 18.54 28.00 6.99
C ASN A 353 19.85 28.05 7.79
N ALA A 354 20.89 28.73 7.28
CA ALA A 354 22.14 28.98 8.01
C ALA A 354 22.13 30.29 8.82
N GLN A 355 21.00 30.99 8.89
CA GLN A 355 20.83 32.23 9.66
C GLN A 355 19.51 32.24 10.42
N LEU A 356 19.29 31.30 11.34
CA LEU A 356 18.36 31.49 12.46
C LEU A 356 18.84 30.71 13.69
#